data_AF-A0A9W8DA00-F1
#
_entry.id   AF-A0A9W8DA00-F1
#
_cell.length_a   1.000
_cell.length_b   1.000
_cell.length_c   1.000
_cell.angle_alpha   90.00
_cell.angle_beta   90.00
_cell.angle_gamma   90.00
#
_symmetry.space_group_name_H-M   'P 1'
#
loop_
_entity.id
_entity.type
_entity.pdbx_description
1 polymer ?
#
loop_
_entity_poly.entity_id
_entity_poly.type
_entity_poly.pdbx_seq_one_letter_code
_entity_poly.pdbx_strand_id
1 'polypeptide(L)'
;MAIIGRRAWRLCGMAAVITMLVLWRTRSYEPPARAVSTAPTTRYTEPLAALTATPRVPSACFLFITRTMSLTKVRRTMFDIEQRFNSRYHYPYVFLSERQFSDEFQLNVRNIASSPVTFALINNWSAPRNDNSTHAGSNSKALGFRNMVRYWAHPFATHPALATYTRVWRLEPGAHFPCDFTADPFRRMHKHKLQYAFAISLASPAPTVWPHALDFLRHSSHLLHASNSMAWLFPSTSNSTVCQFLTNSELVDLRFIRSPAYTALFELIDRKLPFHHSQWSNDDDVTVRSLAVALLLDASQVAWLDDSAYTHDLLSNCPADPELQKRCHCDPSESSHLLPMSCSARWTTAPRSLHIDPLDLL
;
A
#
# COMPACT_ATOMS: atom_id res chain seq x y z
N MET A 1 -67.47 7.84 1.52
CA MET A 1 -66.78 6.82 0.68
C MET A 1 -66.02 7.46 -0.49
N ALA A 2 -65.08 8.39 -0.26
CA ALA A 2 -64.40 9.10 -1.37
C ALA A 2 -62.96 9.61 -1.07
N ILE A 3 -62.20 8.96 -0.18
CA ILE A 3 -60.84 9.44 0.18
C ILE A 3 -59.73 8.39 -0.05
N ILE A 4 -60.07 7.11 -0.25
CA ILE A 4 -59.05 6.04 -0.39
C ILE A 4 -58.55 5.87 -1.85
N GLY A 5 -59.29 6.35 -2.86
CA GLY A 5 -58.95 6.15 -4.28
C GLY A 5 -57.86 7.07 -4.88
N ARG A 6 -57.53 8.23 -4.27
CA ARG A 6 -56.61 9.22 -4.88
C ARG A 6 -55.14 9.06 -4.49
N ARG A 7 -54.81 8.32 -3.42
CA ARG A 7 -53.41 8.09 -3.00
C ARG A 7 -52.75 6.90 -3.72
N ALA A 8 -53.51 5.86 -4.06
CA ALA A 8 -52.98 4.69 -4.77
C ALA A 8 -52.53 5.02 -6.22
N TRP A 9 -53.25 5.92 -6.91
CA TRP A 9 -52.92 6.32 -8.28
C TRP A 9 -51.65 7.18 -8.39
N ARG A 10 -51.32 7.97 -7.37
CA ARG A 10 -50.10 8.79 -7.36
C ARG A 10 -48.82 7.98 -7.09
N LEU A 11 -48.92 6.90 -6.30
CA LEU A 11 -47.81 6.00 -6.02
C LEU A 11 -47.51 5.05 -7.21
N CYS A 12 -48.53 4.54 -7.90
CA CYS A 12 -48.34 3.74 -9.10
C CYS A 12 -47.77 4.55 -10.28
N GLY A 13 -48.17 5.82 -10.43
CA GLY A 13 -47.64 6.71 -11.47
C GLY A 13 -46.16 7.04 -11.30
N MET A 14 -45.68 7.26 -10.06
CA MET A 14 -44.25 7.50 -9.79
C MET A 14 -43.39 6.25 -9.99
N ALA A 15 -43.87 5.08 -9.60
CA ALA A 15 -43.16 3.82 -9.81
C ALA A 15 -42.96 3.53 -11.31
N ALA A 16 -44.00 3.72 -12.13
CA ALA A 16 -43.91 3.50 -13.58
C ALA A 16 -42.93 4.46 -14.28
N VAL A 17 -42.85 5.73 -13.85
CA VAL A 17 -41.91 6.72 -14.39
C VAL A 17 -40.47 6.39 -14.01
N ILE A 18 -40.22 5.92 -12.78
CA ILE A 18 -38.89 5.50 -12.34
C ILE A 18 -38.43 4.25 -13.10
N THR A 19 -39.30 3.27 -13.30
CA THR A 19 -38.97 2.06 -14.08
C THR A 19 -38.69 2.38 -15.54
N MET A 20 -39.45 3.29 -16.16
CA MET A 20 -39.17 3.75 -17.54
C MET A 20 -37.86 4.54 -17.65
N LEU A 21 -37.52 5.37 -16.66
CA LEU A 21 -36.24 6.10 -16.63
C LEU A 21 -35.05 5.16 -16.44
N VAL A 22 -35.17 4.13 -15.61
CA VAL A 22 -34.12 3.10 -15.43
C VAL A 22 -33.95 2.28 -16.71
N LEU A 23 -35.04 1.87 -17.36
CA LEU A 23 -34.98 1.13 -18.62
C LEU A 23 -34.48 1.97 -19.81
N TRP A 24 -34.74 3.29 -19.82
CA TRP A 24 -34.18 4.20 -20.82
C TRP A 24 -32.67 4.43 -20.61
N ARG A 25 -32.22 4.51 -19.35
CA ARG A 25 -30.80 4.70 -18.99
C ARG A 25 -29.96 3.44 -19.23
N THR A 26 -30.54 2.25 -19.08
CA THR A 26 -29.85 0.97 -19.41
C THR A 26 -29.81 0.68 -20.90
N ARG A 27 -30.77 1.20 -21.68
CA ARG A 27 -30.82 1.00 -23.15
C ARG A 27 -29.99 2.02 -23.95
N SER A 28 -29.57 3.13 -23.32
CA SER A 28 -28.82 4.22 -23.96
C SER A 28 -27.35 4.31 -23.51
N TYR A 29 -26.89 3.37 -22.69
CA TYR A 29 -25.48 3.30 -22.29
C TYR A 29 -24.70 2.45 -23.29
N GLU A 30 -24.19 3.09 -24.34
CA GLU A 30 -23.07 2.55 -25.11
C GLU A 30 -21.77 2.96 -24.40
N PRO A 31 -20.95 2.00 -23.92
CA PRO A 31 -19.64 2.34 -23.40
C PRO A 31 -18.80 2.97 -24.53
N PRO A 32 -18.05 4.05 -24.28
CA PRO A 32 -17.19 4.63 -25.30
C PRO A 32 -16.22 3.56 -25.82
N ALA A 33 -16.16 3.39 -27.14
CA ALA A 33 -15.23 2.49 -27.80
C ALA A 33 -13.81 2.78 -27.29
N ARG A 34 -13.19 1.79 -26.63
CA ARG A 34 -11.81 1.89 -26.15
C ARG A 34 -10.90 2.09 -27.35
N ALA A 35 -10.20 3.22 -27.37
CA ALA A 35 -8.95 3.34 -28.12
C ALA A 35 -7.97 2.34 -27.51
N VAL A 36 -7.75 1.22 -28.20
CA VAL A 36 -6.66 0.29 -27.90
C VAL A 36 -5.37 1.05 -28.15
N SER A 37 -4.64 1.38 -27.08
CA SER A 37 -3.27 1.87 -27.20
C SER A 37 -2.44 0.79 -27.88
N THR A 38 -1.95 1.07 -29.08
CA THR A 38 -1.05 0.20 -29.87
C THR A 38 0.42 0.35 -29.45
N ALA A 39 0.70 0.90 -28.26
CA ALA A 39 2.06 0.94 -27.76
C ALA A 39 2.52 -0.50 -27.45
N PRO A 40 3.66 -0.97 -28.00
CA PRO A 40 4.14 -2.31 -27.72
C PRO A 40 4.64 -2.37 -26.28
N THR A 41 3.81 -2.87 -25.36
CA THR A 41 4.26 -3.33 -24.06
C THR A 41 5.14 -4.54 -24.30
N THR A 42 6.47 -4.38 -24.22
CA THR A 42 7.40 -5.51 -24.27
C THR A 42 7.08 -6.44 -23.10
N ARG A 43 6.33 -7.52 -23.38
CA ARG A 43 5.97 -8.57 -22.44
C ARG A 43 7.21 -9.40 -22.14
N TYR A 44 7.67 -9.38 -20.88
CA TYR A 44 8.70 -10.29 -20.40
C TYR A 44 8.03 -11.47 -19.70
N THR A 45 8.00 -12.61 -20.39
CA THR A 45 7.86 -13.92 -19.75
C THR A 45 9.25 -14.54 -19.68
N GLU A 46 9.83 -14.67 -18.48
CA GLU A 46 11.06 -15.44 -18.33
C GLU A 46 10.74 -16.94 -18.49
N PRO A 47 11.48 -17.69 -19.33
CA PRO A 47 11.35 -19.14 -19.40
C PRO A 47 11.72 -19.79 -18.07
N LEU A 48 10.95 -20.79 -17.62
CA LEU A 48 11.18 -21.52 -16.37
C LEU A 48 12.61 -22.10 -16.24
N ALA A 49 13.26 -22.41 -17.36
CA ALA A 49 14.64 -22.90 -17.43
C ALA A 49 15.72 -21.83 -17.14
N ALA A 50 15.39 -20.53 -17.16
CA ALA A 50 16.31 -19.44 -16.86
C ALA A 50 16.41 -19.12 -15.35
N LEU A 51 15.49 -19.65 -14.53
CA LEU A 51 15.46 -19.42 -13.07
C LEU A 51 16.64 -20.07 -12.34
N THR A 52 17.21 -21.15 -12.89
CA THR A 52 18.30 -21.91 -12.25
C THR A 52 19.70 -21.33 -12.50
N ALA A 53 19.84 -20.33 -13.37
CA ALA A 53 21.15 -19.83 -13.82
C ALA A 53 21.34 -18.30 -13.68
N THR A 54 20.49 -17.59 -12.94
CA THR A 54 20.63 -16.14 -12.77
C THR A 54 21.47 -15.74 -11.55
N PRO A 55 22.36 -14.72 -11.68
CA PRO A 55 23.22 -14.27 -10.58
C PRO A 55 22.40 -13.79 -9.37
N ARG A 56 23.04 -13.93 -8.20
CA ARG A 56 22.61 -13.58 -6.84
C ARG A 56 21.35 -12.70 -6.77
N VAL A 57 20.29 -13.32 -6.26
CA VAL A 57 19.06 -12.74 -5.70
C VAL A 57 19.34 -11.34 -5.12
N PRO A 58 18.57 -10.28 -5.49
CA PRO A 58 18.62 -8.99 -4.82
C PRO A 58 18.57 -9.19 -3.30
N SER A 59 19.40 -8.46 -2.55
CA SER A 59 19.35 -8.48 -1.08
C SER A 59 17.97 -7.99 -0.62
N ALA A 60 17.05 -8.94 -0.41
CA ALA A 60 15.63 -8.70 -0.20
C ALA A 60 15.00 -9.76 0.69
N CYS A 61 13.91 -9.41 1.38
CA CYS A 61 13.12 -10.33 2.17
C CYS A 61 11.64 -9.98 2.16
N PHE A 62 10.80 -10.94 2.53
CA PHE A 62 9.44 -10.66 2.99
C PHE A 62 9.47 -10.21 4.44
N LEU A 63 8.65 -9.22 4.78
CA LEU A 63 8.58 -8.65 6.12
C LEU A 63 7.15 -8.71 6.65
N PHE A 64 6.99 -9.37 7.79
CA PHE A 64 5.78 -9.32 8.61
C PHE A 64 6.08 -8.60 9.93
N ILE A 65 5.18 -7.71 10.33
CA ILE A 65 5.10 -7.22 11.71
C ILE A 65 3.79 -7.73 12.28
N THR A 66 3.87 -8.71 13.18
CA THR A 66 2.69 -9.47 13.60
C THR A 66 2.84 -10.07 14.98
N ARG A 67 1.80 -10.78 15.45
CA ARG A 67 1.77 -11.45 16.74
C ARG A 67 1.44 -12.92 16.56
N THR A 68 1.81 -13.72 17.55
CA THR A 68 1.46 -15.16 17.64
C THR A 68 -0.03 -15.44 17.35
N MET A 69 -0.95 -14.62 17.85
CA MET A 69 -2.39 -14.79 17.66
C MET A 69 -2.85 -14.70 16.19
N SER A 70 -2.03 -14.12 15.30
CA SER A 70 -2.33 -13.98 13.88
C SER A 70 -1.91 -15.22 13.06
N LEU A 71 -1.49 -16.32 13.69
CA LEU A 71 -0.95 -17.50 13.02
C LEU A 71 -1.80 -17.94 11.83
N THR A 72 -3.10 -18.16 12.02
CA THR A 72 -3.99 -18.61 10.93
C THR A 72 -4.00 -17.65 9.74
N LYS A 73 -3.98 -16.34 10.00
CA LYS A 73 -3.94 -15.31 8.96
C LYS A 73 -2.58 -15.28 8.24
N VAL A 74 -1.48 -15.37 8.99
CA VAL A 74 -0.12 -15.48 8.43
C VAL A 74 0.01 -16.71 7.53
N ARG A 75 -0.51 -17.86 7.98
CA ARG A 75 -0.49 -19.10 7.19
C ARG A 75 -1.17 -18.93 5.84
N ARG A 76 -2.31 -18.23 5.78
CA ARG A 76 -3.01 -17.94 4.51
C ARG A 76 -2.16 -17.11 3.57
N THR A 77 -1.63 -15.98 4.06
CA THR A 77 -0.76 -15.11 3.25
C THR A 77 0.46 -15.86 2.73
N MET A 78 1.15 -16.61 3.61
CA MET A 78 2.34 -17.37 3.21
C MET A 78 2.01 -18.49 2.24
N PHE A 79 0.87 -19.17 2.39
CA PHE A 79 0.48 -20.24 1.48
C PHE A 79 0.28 -19.72 0.06
N ASP A 80 -0.41 -18.58 -0.10
CA ASP A 80 -0.58 -17.95 -1.40
C ASP A 80 0.79 -17.53 -1.98
N ILE A 81 1.64 -16.86 -1.20
CA ILE A 81 2.97 -16.45 -1.66
C ILE A 81 3.84 -17.66 -2.04
N GLU A 82 3.89 -18.71 -1.25
CA GLU A 82 4.70 -19.91 -1.52
C GLU A 82 4.22 -20.62 -2.79
N GLN A 83 2.91 -20.84 -2.94
CA GLN A 83 2.36 -21.50 -4.12
C GLN A 83 2.53 -20.66 -5.39
N ARG A 84 2.30 -19.36 -5.28
CA ARG A 84 2.20 -18.47 -6.44
C ARG A 84 3.52 -17.83 -6.82
N PHE A 85 4.52 -17.84 -5.94
CA PHE A 85 5.80 -17.17 -6.15
C PHE A 85 6.97 -17.87 -5.47
N ASN A 86 7.03 -17.86 -4.14
CA ASN A 86 8.30 -17.96 -3.42
C ASN A 86 8.92 -19.36 -3.41
N SER A 87 8.14 -20.42 -3.62
CA SER A 87 8.68 -21.78 -3.83
C SER A 87 9.61 -21.90 -5.05
N ARG A 88 9.59 -20.90 -5.95
CA ARG A 88 10.47 -20.82 -7.14
C ARG A 88 11.67 -19.89 -6.96
N TYR A 89 11.58 -18.90 -6.06
CA TYR A 89 12.57 -17.81 -5.95
C TYR A 89 13.32 -17.78 -4.62
N HIS A 90 12.77 -18.40 -3.58
CA HIS A 90 13.37 -18.62 -2.29
C HIS A 90 13.89 -17.37 -1.56
N TYR A 91 13.11 -16.28 -1.55
CA TYR A 91 13.39 -15.12 -0.71
C TYR A 91 13.10 -15.42 0.77
N PRO A 92 13.97 -14.97 1.70
CA PRO A 92 13.79 -15.20 3.12
C PRO A 92 12.61 -14.41 3.70
N TYR A 93 12.08 -14.89 4.82
CA TYR A 93 11.06 -14.20 5.62
C TYR A 93 11.66 -13.63 6.90
N VAL A 94 11.24 -12.42 7.26
CA VAL A 94 11.53 -11.78 8.54
C VAL A 94 10.23 -11.47 9.25
N PHE A 95 10.08 -11.98 10.47
CA PHE A 95 8.95 -11.74 11.36
C PHE A 95 9.43 -10.89 12.53
N LEU A 96 8.85 -9.70 12.67
CA LEU A 96 9.07 -8.82 13.81
C LEU A 96 7.81 -8.79 14.68
N SER A 97 8.01 -8.70 15.99
CA SER A 97 6.93 -8.58 16.97
C SER A 97 7.41 -7.80 18.18
N GLU A 98 6.51 -7.08 18.85
CA GLU A 98 6.80 -6.41 20.11
C GLU A 98 6.84 -7.38 21.31
N ARG A 99 6.50 -8.65 21.08
CA ARG A 99 6.58 -9.76 22.04
C ARG A 99 7.23 -10.99 21.40
N GLN A 100 7.74 -11.89 22.21
CA GLN A 100 8.27 -13.16 21.71
C GLN A 100 7.17 -13.97 21.00
N PHE A 101 7.52 -14.55 19.85
CA PHE A 101 6.66 -15.50 19.16
C PHE A 101 6.66 -16.84 19.90
N SER A 102 5.50 -17.49 19.99
CA SER A 102 5.42 -18.83 20.59
C SER A 102 6.13 -19.86 19.71
N ASP A 103 6.54 -20.97 20.31
CA ASP A 103 7.14 -22.09 19.60
C ASP A 103 6.19 -22.65 18.53
N GLU A 104 4.88 -22.71 18.84
CA GLU A 104 3.85 -23.10 17.89
C GLU A 104 3.84 -22.19 16.65
N PHE A 105 3.90 -20.87 16.84
CA PHE A 105 3.93 -19.93 15.72
C PHE A 105 5.18 -20.14 14.87
N GLN A 106 6.35 -20.19 15.51
CA GLN A 106 7.61 -20.32 14.80
C GLN A 106 7.71 -21.64 14.04
N LEU A 107 7.27 -22.75 14.63
CA LEU A 107 7.25 -24.07 13.99
C LEU A 107 6.32 -24.08 12.77
N ASN A 108 5.10 -23.58 12.92
CA ASN A 108 4.12 -23.58 11.84
C ASN A 108 4.52 -22.69 10.67
N VAL A 109 5.14 -21.53 10.93
CA VAL A 109 5.68 -20.65 9.90
C VAL A 109 6.85 -21.32 9.17
N ARG A 110 7.79 -21.93 9.90
CA ARG A 110 8.92 -22.65 9.29
C ARG A 110 8.47 -23.82 8.41
N ASN A 111 7.40 -24.52 8.79
CA ASN A 111 6.86 -25.63 8.02
C ASN A 111 6.22 -25.23 6.68
N ILE A 112 5.84 -23.94 6.52
CA ILE A 112 5.29 -23.43 5.25
C ILE A 112 6.40 -22.87 4.36
N ALA A 113 7.40 -22.21 4.95
CA ALA A 113 8.43 -21.50 4.19
C ALA A 113 9.36 -22.46 3.44
N SER A 114 9.55 -22.23 2.15
CA SER A 114 10.61 -22.87 1.35
C SER A 114 11.99 -22.23 1.52
N SER A 115 12.12 -21.26 2.43
CA SER A 115 13.27 -20.36 2.59
C SER A 115 13.58 -20.09 4.06
N PRO A 116 14.78 -19.57 4.40
CA PRO A 116 15.11 -19.20 5.77
C PRO A 116 14.10 -18.22 6.38
N VAL A 117 13.76 -18.43 7.65
CA VAL A 117 12.86 -17.57 8.43
C VAL A 117 13.60 -17.01 9.64
N THR A 118 13.58 -15.69 9.80
CA THR A 118 14.09 -14.98 10.97
C THR A 118 12.92 -14.48 11.82
N PHE A 119 12.97 -14.72 13.12
CA PHE A 119 12.05 -14.15 14.11
C PHE A 119 12.84 -13.20 15.00
N ALA A 120 12.36 -11.97 15.20
CA ALA A 120 13.05 -11.01 16.04
C ALA A 120 12.10 -10.13 16.86
N LEU A 121 12.57 -9.73 18.04
CA LEU A 121 11.86 -8.84 18.96
C LEU A 121 12.13 -7.38 18.63
N ILE A 122 11.09 -6.56 18.63
CA ILE A 122 11.20 -5.11 18.46
C ILE A 122 11.53 -4.46 19.81
N ASN A 123 12.76 -3.95 19.95
CA ASN A 123 13.24 -3.34 21.19
C ASN A 123 12.79 -1.87 21.39
N ASN A 124 12.48 -1.16 20.29
CA ASN A 124 12.10 0.26 20.28
C ASN A 124 10.62 0.46 19.88
N TRP A 125 9.74 -0.43 20.34
CA TRP A 125 8.31 -0.43 19.99
C TRP A 125 7.57 0.81 20.49
N SER A 126 7.90 1.25 21.70
CA SER A 126 7.36 2.48 22.28
C SER A 126 8.29 3.65 21.94
N ALA A 127 7.74 4.84 21.71
CA ALA A 127 8.56 6.03 21.56
C ALA A 127 9.33 6.33 22.87
N PRO A 128 10.49 7.00 22.78
CA PRO A 128 11.22 7.47 23.95
C PRO A 128 10.31 8.30 24.85
N ARG A 129 10.23 7.97 26.14
CA ARG A 129 9.50 8.77 27.13
C ARG A 129 10.27 10.06 27.37
N ASN A 130 9.69 11.19 27.01
CA ASN A 130 10.04 12.46 27.65
C ASN A 130 9.28 12.50 28.98
N ASP A 131 10.04 12.52 30.07
CA ASP A 131 9.56 12.31 31.45
C ASP A 131 8.45 13.30 31.87
N ASN A 132 7.59 12.88 32.81
CA ASN A 132 6.49 13.59 33.50
C ASN A 132 5.02 13.44 33.05
N SER A 133 4.66 12.65 32.04
CA SER A 133 3.22 12.38 31.78
C SER A 133 2.76 11.04 32.34
N THR A 134 2.15 11.07 33.53
CA THR A 134 1.38 9.97 34.13
C THR A 134 0.05 9.78 33.40
N HIS A 135 0.07 9.14 32.23
CA HIS A 135 -1.17 8.75 31.56
C HIS A 135 -1.65 7.37 32.04
N ALA A 136 -2.11 7.35 33.28
CA ALA A 136 -2.97 6.30 33.82
C ALA A 136 -4.34 6.38 33.12
N GLY A 137 -4.51 5.69 31.99
CA GLY A 137 -5.81 5.64 31.29
C GLY A 137 -5.78 5.25 29.81
N SER A 138 -4.61 5.16 29.18
CA SER A 138 -4.53 4.73 27.78
C SER A 138 -4.92 3.26 27.63
N ASN A 139 -6.00 2.97 26.89
CA ASN A 139 -6.36 1.60 26.47
C ASN A 139 -5.15 0.95 25.79
N SER A 140 -4.61 -0.11 26.40
CA SER A 140 -3.38 -0.78 25.98
C SER A 140 -3.43 -1.29 24.54
N LYS A 141 -4.64 -1.63 24.04
CA LYS A 141 -4.85 -2.02 22.64
C LYS A 141 -4.66 -0.85 21.68
N ALA A 142 -5.25 0.31 21.99
CA ALA A 142 -5.12 1.51 21.17
C ALA A 142 -3.66 2.02 21.14
N LEU A 143 -2.96 1.95 22.27
CA LEU A 143 -1.54 2.28 22.34
C LEU A 143 -0.70 1.33 21.49
N GLY A 144 -0.90 0.01 21.61
CA GLY A 144 -0.18 -0.96 20.80
C GLY A 144 -0.39 -0.77 19.30
N PHE A 145 -1.60 -0.41 18.88
CA PHE A 145 -1.91 -0.11 17.49
C PHE A 145 -1.21 1.17 17.00
N ARG A 146 -1.19 2.25 17.79
CA ARG A 146 -0.47 3.48 17.43
C ARG A 146 1.04 3.29 17.34
N ASN A 147 1.60 2.46 18.22
CA ASN A 147 3.00 2.07 18.15
C ASN A 147 3.29 1.35 16.83
N MET A 148 2.39 0.47 16.39
CA MET A 148 2.51 -0.24 15.12
C MET A 148 2.53 0.75 13.94
N VAL A 149 1.60 1.71 13.90
CA VAL A 149 1.56 2.75 12.86
C VAL A 149 2.87 3.53 12.83
N ARG A 150 3.30 4.11 13.97
CA ARG A 150 4.57 4.83 14.05
C ARG A 150 5.75 3.95 13.64
N TYR A 151 5.77 2.68 14.04
CA TYR A 151 6.85 1.75 13.75
C TYR A 151 6.97 1.46 12.25
N TRP A 152 5.85 1.32 11.53
CA TRP A 152 5.82 1.19 10.07
C TRP A 152 6.21 2.47 9.33
N ALA A 153 5.98 3.64 9.92
CA ALA A 153 6.33 4.92 9.31
C ALA A 153 7.85 5.07 9.09
N HIS A 154 8.70 4.57 10.01
CA HIS A 154 10.17 4.62 9.84
C HIS A 154 10.97 3.59 10.65
N PRO A 155 10.76 3.41 11.98
CA PRO A 155 11.68 2.65 12.84
C PRO A 155 11.93 1.20 12.41
N PHE A 156 11.00 0.54 11.72
CA PHE A 156 11.21 -0.81 11.19
C PHE A 156 12.46 -0.90 10.29
N ALA A 157 12.75 0.13 9.50
CA ALA A 157 13.80 0.08 8.47
C ALA A 157 15.21 -0.02 9.08
N THR A 158 15.40 0.37 10.33
CA THR A 158 16.68 0.29 11.04
C THR A 158 16.79 -0.92 11.97
N HIS A 159 15.78 -1.81 11.96
CA HIS A 159 15.80 -3.00 12.79
C HIS A 159 17.00 -3.92 12.43
N PRO A 160 17.77 -4.46 13.41
CA PRO A 160 18.97 -5.26 13.15
C PRO A 160 18.74 -6.47 12.24
N ALA A 161 17.59 -7.14 12.34
CA ALA A 161 17.21 -8.25 11.46
C ALA A 161 17.08 -7.84 9.97
N LEU A 162 17.02 -6.54 9.67
CA LEU A 162 16.98 -5.99 8.32
C LEU A 162 18.29 -5.37 7.85
N ALA A 163 19.37 -5.45 8.65
CA ALA A 163 20.63 -4.77 8.36
C ALA A 163 21.28 -5.23 7.04
N THR A 164 21.13 -6.52 6.70
CA THR A 164 21.71 -7.11 5.49
C THR A 164 20.82 -6.98 4.26
N TYR A 165 19.57 -6.52 4.43
CA TYR A 165 18.61 -6.37 3.34
C TYR A 165 18.62 -4.96 2.75
N THR A 166 18.51 -4.87 1.43
CA THR A 166 18.32 -3.62 0.69
C THR A 166 16.88 -3.38 0.31
N ARG A 167 16.07 -4.44 0.19
CA ARG A 167 14.65 -4.34 -0.17
C ARG A 167 13.81 -5.16 0.77
N VAL A 168 12.58 -4.74 0.98
CA VAL A 168 11.58 -5.55 1.67
C VAL A 168 10.28 -5.53 0.89
N TRP A 169 9.55 -6.63 0.98
CA TRP A 169 8.14 -6.66 0.65
C TRP A 169 7.35 -6.84 1.94
N ARG A 170 6.63 -5.79 2.34
CA ARG A 170 5.71 -5.84 3.48
C ARG A 170 4.52 -6.73 3.11
N LEU A 171 4.25 -7.71 3.95
CA LEU A 171 3.10 -8.60 3.83
C LEU A 171 2.27 -8.51 5.12
N GLU A 172 0.95 -8.43 4.98
CA GLU A 172 0.02 -8.43 6.10
C GLU A 172 -0.64 -9.81 6.32
N PRO A 173 -0.90 -10.20 7.58
CA PRO A 173 -1.66 -11.40 7.88
C PRO A 173 -3.09 -11.34 7.32
N GLY A 174 -3.44 -12.30 6.46
CA GLY A 174 -4.76 -12.39 5.83
C GLY A 174 -4.84 -11.73 4.45
N ALA A 175 -3.73 -11.19 3.94
CA ALA A 175 -3.60 -10.86 2.53
C ALA A 175 -3.70 -12.11 1.64
N HIS A 176 -4.24 -11.90 0.44
CA HIS A 176 -4.40 -12.92 -0.59
C HIS A 176 -3.66 -12.53 -1.87
N PHE A 177 -3.06 -13.52 -2.52
CA PHE A 177 -2.34 -13.37 -3.79
C PHE A 177 -2.95 -14.32 -4.84
N PRO A 178 -4.01 -13.86 -5.54
CA PRO A 178 -4.86 -14.76 -6.31
C PRO A 178 -4.31 -15.15 -7.68
N CYS A 179 -3.12 -14.68 -8.04
CA CYS A 179 -2.48 -14.96 -9.34
C CYS A 179 -1.08 -15.54 -9.17
N ASP A 180 -0.65 -16.39 -10.11
CA ASP A 180 0.77 -16.75 -10.21
C ASP A 180 1.61 -15.55 -10.63
N PHE A 181 2.76 -15.37 -9.99
CA PHE A 181 3.75 -14.38 -10.39
C PHE A 181 4.58 -14.90 -11.57
N THR A 182 4.42 -14.25 -12.72
CA THR A 182 5.13 -14.57 -13.98
C THR A 182 6.53 -13.97 -14.06
N ALA A 183 6.84 -13.00 -13.19
CA ALA A 183 8.13 -12.36 -13.07
C ALA A 183 8.47 -12.09 -11.61
N ASP A 184 9.77 -11.89 -11.32
CA ASP A 184 10.27 -11.57 -9.98
C ASP A 184 10.15 -10.06 -9.69
N PRO A 185 9.29 -9.64 -8.72
CA PRO A 185 9.11 -8.23 -8.40
C PRO A 185 10.38 -7.57 -7.85
N PHE A 186 11.21 -8.29 -7.10
CA PHE A 186 12.47 -7.74 -6.59
C PHE A 186 13.51 -7.56 -7.71
N ARG A 187 13.57 -8.49 -8.68
CA ARG A 187 14.40 -8.30 -9.87
C ARG A 187 13.88 -7.13 -10.72
N ARG A 188 12.56 -6.95 -10.85
CA ARG A 188 11.98 -5.77 -11.51
C ARG A 188 12.43 -4.49 -10.83
N MET A 189 12.38 -4.42 -9.50
CA MET A 189 12.89 -3.26 -8.77
C MET A 189 14.37 -2.99 -9.04
N HIS A 190 15.20 -4.04 -9.05
CA HIS A 190 16.62 -3.89 -9.31
C HIS A 190 16.90 -3.41 -10.76
N LYS A 191 16.34 -4.11 -11.76
CA LYS A 191 16.55 -3.85 -13.19
C LYS A 191 16.12 -2.44 -13.58
N HIS A 192 14.98 -1.99 -13.04
CA HIS A 192 14.41 -0.69 -13.36
C HIS A 192 14.78 0.41 -12.36
N LYS A 193 15.72 0.13 -11.44
CA LYS A 193 16.17 1.08 -10.40
C LYS A 193 15.02 1.68 -9.58
N LEU A 194 13.96 0.89 -9.36
CA LEU A 194 12.81 1.30 -8.56
C LEU A 194 13.19 1.34 -7.09
N GLN A 195 12.68 2.34 -6.38
CA GLN A 195 12.80 2.48 -4.94
C GLN A 195 11.49 2.14 -4.22
N TYR A 196 10.35 2.23 -4.91
CA TYR A 196 9.04 1.92 -4.35
C TYR A 196 8.14 1.24 -5.38
N ALA A 197 7.35 0.27 -4.95
CA ALA A 197 6.27 -0.30 -5.76
C ALA A 197 5.06 -0.64 -4.89
N PHE A 198 3.87 -0.42 -5.44
CA PHE A 198 2.59 -0.56 -4.73
C PHE A 198 1.56 -1.29 -5.59
N ALA A 199 0.60 -1.95 -4.94
CA ALA A 199 -0.52 -2.61 -5.62
C ALA A 199 -1.77 -1.71 -5.69
N ILE A 200 -2.11 -1.04 -4.58
CA ILE A 200 -3.34 -0.24 -4.46
C ILE A 200 -3.00 1.16 -3.95
N SER A 201 -3.65 2.15 -4.54
CA SER A 201 -3.65 3.52 -4.07
C SER A 201 -5.04 4.15 -4.14
N LEU A 202 -5.42 4.86 -3.07
CA LEU A 202 -6.69 5.53 -2.89
C LEU A 202 -6.50 6.94 -2.32
N ALA A 203 -7.42 7.84 -2.61
CA ALA A 203 -7.54 9.15 -1.99
C ALA A 203 -8.26 9.04 -0.65
N SER A 204 -7.70 9.62 0.40
CA SER A 204 -8.33 9.70 1.72
C SER A 204 -7.94 10.97 2.47
N PRO A 205 -8.77 11.44 3.42
CA PRO A 205 -8.42 12.54 4.31
C PRO A 205 -7.21 12.18 5.19
N ALA A 206 -6.28 13.10 5.36
CA ALA A 206 -5.08 12.94 6.17
C ALA A 206 -4.93 14.04 7.25
N PRO A 207 -5.94 14.30 8.08
CA PRO A 207 -6.01 15.51 8.92
C PRO A 207 -4.88 15.62 9.95
N THR A 208 -4.32 14.49 10.41
CA THR A 208 -3.27 14.46 11.42
C THR A 208 -1.90 14.83 10.83
N VAL A 209 -1.49 14.15 9.77
CA VAL A 209 -0.15 14.31 9.19
C VAL A 209 -0.08 15.52 8.25
N TRP A 210 -1.19 15.85 7.58
CA TRP A 210 -1.22 16.86 6.53
C TRP A 210 -0.72 18.26 6.97
N PRO A 211 -1.16 18.83 8.11
CA PRO A 211 -0.66 20.13 8.56
C PRO A 211 0.87 20.15 8.74
N HIS A 212 1.44 19.03 9.16
CA HIS A 212 2.89 18.89 9.36
C HIS A 212 3.64 18.66 8.06
N ALA A 213 3.02 18.01 7.07
CA ALA A 213 3.56 17.89 5.72
C ALA A 213 3.72 19.27 5.06
N LEU A 214 2.76 20.17 5.26
CA LEU A 214 2.83 21.55 4.78
C LEU A 214 4.02 22.31 5.39
N ASP A 215 4.29 22.10 6.67
CA ASP A 215 5.45 22.68 7.32
C ASP A 215 6.76 22.13 6.75
N PHE A 216 6.81 20.84 6.40
CA PHE A 216 7.95 20.26 5.70
C PHE A 216 8.16 20.90 4.32
N LEU A 217 7.09 21.08 3.54
CA LEU A 217 7.17 21.75 2.23
C LEU A 217 7.72 23.18 2.36
N ARG A 218 7.29 23.93 3.38
CA ARG A 218 7.75 25.31 3.62
C ARG A 218 9.21 25.41 4.04
N HIS A 219 9.68 24.52 4.92
CA HIS A 219 11.00 24.65 5.55
C HIS A 219 12.07 23.72 4.96
N SER A 220 11.65 22.72 4.18
CA SER A 220 12.52 21.66 3.65
C SER A 220 12.32 21.45 2.14
N SER A 221 11.89 22.48 1.41
CA SER A 221 11.69 22.44 -0.05
C SER A 221 12.93 21.99 -0.82
N HIS A 222 14.14 22.27 -0.30
CA HIS A 222 15.41 21.83 -0.87
C HIS A 222 15.62 20.30 -0.85
N LEU A 223 14.84 19.55 -0.07
CA LEU A 223 14.86 18.08 -0.05
C LEU A 223 13.92 17.46 -1.09
N LEU A 224 13.08 18.26 -1.75
CA LEU A 224 12.13 17.78 -2.75
C LEU A 224 12.88 17.39 -4.03
N HIS A 225 12.49 16.25 -4.60
CA HIS A 225 13.02 15.87 -5.90
C HIS A 225 12.41 16.74 -7.00
N ALA A 226 13.20 17.19 -7.98
CA ALA A 226 12.70 18.06 -9.06
C ALA A 226 11.63 17.37 -9.94
N SER A 227 11.77 16.06 -10.13
CA SER A 227 10.85 15.21 -10.88
C SER A 227 9.92 14.39 -9.97
N ASN A 228 9.48 14.98 -8.85
CA ASN A 228 8.63 14.28 -7.89
C ASN A 228 7.19 14.04 -8.43
N SER A 229 6.36 13.38 -7.63
CA SER A 229 4.96 13.03 -7.96
C SER A 229 3.94 13.88 -7.20
N MET A 230 4.24 15.15 -6.92
CA MET A 230 3.36 16.05 -6.19
C MET A 230 2.00 16.26 -6.88
N ALA A 231 1.98 16.36 -8.20
CA ALA A 231 0.72 16.45 -8.97
C ALA A 231 -0.17 15.21 -8.82
N TRP A 232 0.42 14.03 -8.60
CA TRP A 232 -0.34 12.83 -8.28
C TRP A 232 -0.87 12.87 -6.84
N LEU A 233 -0.04 13.29 -5.88
CA LEU A 233 -0.34 13.33 -4.44
C LEU A 233 -1.60 14.15 -4.14
N PHE A 234 -1.86 15.21 -4.90
CA PHE A 234 -3.00 16.10 -4.72
C PHE A 234 -4.08 15.87 -5.78
N PRO A 235 -5.09 15.02 -5.50
CA PRO A 235 -6.14 14.73 -6.47
C PRO A 235 -7.01 15.95 -6.82
N SER A 236 -7.14 16.89 -5.87
CA SER A 236 -7.92 18.12 -5.96
C SER A 236 -7.25 19.22 -5.12
N THR A 237 -7.66 20.48 -5.32
CA THR A 237 -7.24 21.65 -4.54
C THR A 237 -7.86 21.71 -3.14
N SER A 238 -8.44 20.61 -2.63
CA SER A 238 -9.06 20.56 -1.31
C SER A 238 -8.03 20.20 -0.24
N ASN A 239 -7.93 21.04 0.79
CA ASN A 239 -6.79 21.13 1.71
C ASN A 239 -6.65 19.99 2.73
N SER A 240 -7.07 18.76 2.46
CA SER A 240 -6.85 17.63 3.40
C SER A 240 -6.96 16.22 2.82
N THR A 241 -7.39 16.07 1.55
CA THR A 241 -7.49 14.75 0.90
C THR A 241 -6.28 14.55 -0.01
N VAL A 242 -5.53 13.48 0.21
CA VAL A 242 -4.32 13.17 -0.54
C VAL A 242 -4.41 11.75 -1.11
N CYS A 243 -3.75 11.52 -2.23
CA CYS A 243 -3.53 10.18 -2.75
C CYS A 243 -2.52 9.43 -1.87
N GLN A 244 -2.87 8.22 -1.46
CA GLN A 244 -2.04 7.41 -0.58
C GLN A 244 -1.77 6.03 -1.19
N PHE A 245 -0.53 5.56 -1.09
CA PHE A 245 -0.17 4.17 -1.39
C PHE A 245 -0.51 3.29 -0.20
N LEU A 246 -1.37 2.29 -0.37
CA LEU A 246 -1.76 1.41 0.73
C LEU A 246 -0.57 0.51 1.10
N THR A 247 0.03 0.79 2.25
CA THR A 247 1.30 0.17 2.68
C THR A 247 1.16 -1.28 3.10
N ASN A 248 -0.05 -1.80 3.32
CA ASN A 248 -0.28 -3.21 3.65
C ASN A 248 0.31 -4.22 2.63
N SER A 249 0.57 -3.79 1.39
CA SER A 249 1.49 -4.47 0.47
C SER A 249 2.31 -3.45 -0.30
N GLU A 250 3.57 -3.32 0.11
CA GLU A 250 4.55 -2.43 -0.51
C GLU A 250 5.88 -3.15 -0.71
N LEU A 251 6.52 -2.89 -1.85
CA LEU A 251 7.92 -3.25 -2.05
C LEU A 251 8.75 -1.98 -1.99
N VAL A 252 9.73 -1.95 -1.11
CA VAL A 252 10.47 -0.73 -0.82
C VAL A 252 11.96 -0.99 -0.69
N ASP A 253 12.76 -0.09 -1.26
CA ASP A 253 14.19 -0.02 -1.05
C ASP A 253 14.47 0.61 0.32
N LEU A 254 15.04 -0.17 1.23
CA LEU A 254 15.34 0.30 2.59
C LEU A 254 16.35 1.45 2.60
N ARG A 255 17.17 1.62 1.56
CA ARG A 255 18.09 2.77 1.46
C ARG A 255 17.33 4.09 1.33
N PHE A 256 16.16 4.07 0.70
CA PHE A 256 15.27 5.22 0.63
C PHE A 256 14.73 5.57 2.01
N ILE A 257 14.19 4.58 2.74
CA ILE A 257 13.62 4.80 4.08
C ILE A 257 14.69 5.24 5.09
N ARG A 258 15.91 4.72 4.94
CA ARG A 258 17.09 5.09 5.75
C ARG A 258 17.75 6.41 5.30
N SER A 259 17.27 7.05 4.24
CA SER A 259 17.90 8.27 3.71
C SER A 259 17.73 9.45 4.68
N PRO A 260 18.67 10.43 4.65
CA PRO A 260 18.54 11.64 5.45
C PRO A 260 17.25 12.41 5.18
N ALA A 261 16.81 12.50 3.91
CA ALA A 261 15.60 13.22 3.54
C ALA A 261 14.33 12.55 4.11
N TYR A 262 14.23 11.22 3.99
CA TYR A 262 13.11 10.48 4.58
C TYR A 262 13.10 10.63 6.10
N THR A 263 14.27 10.47 6.72
CA THR A 263 14.42 10.57 8.18
C THR A 263 14.04 11.97 8.68
N ALA A 264 14.46 13.04 7.98
CA ALA A 264 14.09 14.41 8.32
C ALA A 264 12.57 14.65 8.25
N LEU A 265 11.89 14.11 7.22
CA LEU A 265 10.43 14.17 7.12
C LEU A 265 9.76 13.44 8.28
N PHE A 266 10.17 12.20 8.54
CA PHE A 266 9.63 11.41 9.65
C PHE A 266 9.85 12.10 11.00
N GLU A 267 11.06 12.58 11.30
CA GLU A 267 11.37 13.27 12.55
C GLU A 267 10.64 14.60 12.72
N LEU A 268 10.35 15.33 11.63
CA LEU A 268 9.51 16.51 11.68
C LEU A 268 8.09 16.13 12.13
N ILE A 269 7.52 15.09 11.53
CA ILE A 269 6.17 14.62 11.84
C ILE A 269 6.10 14.02 13.25
N ASP A 270 7.03 13.14 13.60
CA ASP A 270 7.09 12.43 14.89
C ASP A 270 7.27 13.41 16.07
N ARG A 271 8.02 14.50 15.89
CA ARG A 271 8.15 15.56 16.92
C ARG A 271 6.88 16.39 17.08
N LYS A 272 6.15 16.63 15.98
CA LYS A 272 4.93 17.46 15.99
C LYS A 272 3.67 16.68 16.35
N LEU A 273 3.70 15.36 16.22
CA LEU A 273 2.68 14.42 16.70
C LEU A 273 3.14 13.77 18.01
N PRO A 274 3.06 14.49 19.16
CA PRO A 274 3.57 13.96 20.41
C PRO A 274 2.88 12.63 20.74
N PHE A 275 3.71 11.58 20.76
CA PHE A 275 3.33 10.18 20.96
C PHE A 275 2.43 9.96 22.19
N HIS A 276 2.61 10.76 23.23
CA HIS A 276 1.86 10.67 24.49
C HIS A 276 0.48 11.33 24.45
N HIS A 277 0.19 12.18 23.45
CA HIS A 277 -1.09 12.88 23.30
C HIS A 277 -2.04 12.27 22.27
N SER A 278 -1.89 10.98 21.96
CA SER A 278 -2.93 10.21 21.27
C SER A 278 -3.23 10.57 19.81
N GLN A 279 -2.30 11.20 19.08
CA GLN A 279 -2.61 11.80 17.77
C GLN A 279 -2.35 10.91 16.55
N TRP A 280 -1.43 9.93 16.62
CA TRP A 280 -1.27 8.98 15.52
C TRP A 280 -2.60 8.27 15.22
N SER A 281 -3.10 8.47 14.01
CA SER A 281 -4.31 7.89 13.46
C SER A 281 -4.00 6.54 12.80
N ASN A 282 -5.04 5.84 12.32
CA ASN A 282 -4.88 4.49 11.77
C ASN A 282 -4.10 4.42 10.47
N ASP A 283 -4.08 5.51 9.71
CA ASP A 283 -3.54 5.54 8.35
C ASP A 283 -2.33 6.49 8.24
N ASP A 284 -1.75 6.89 9.37
CA ASP A 284 -0.66 7.87 9.38
C ASP A 284 0.65 7.30 8.84
N ASP A 285 0.93 5.99 8.96
CA ASP A 285 2.09 5.37 8.31
C ASP A 285 1.94 5.38 6.79
N VAL A 286 0.71 5.12 6.32
CA VAL A 286 0.31 5.22 4.92
C VAL A 286 0.54 6.63 4.40
N THR A 287 0.11 7.64 5.17
CA THR A 287 0.28 9.05 4.81
C THR A 287 1.75 9.46 4.80
N VAL A 288 2.52 9.14 5.85
CA VAL A 288 3.96 9.44 5.94
C VAL A 288 4.72 8.81 4.77
N ARG A 289 4.46 7.52 4.48
CA ARG A 289 5.07 6.82 3.34
C ARG A 289 4.71 7.52 2.03
N SER A 290 3.44 7.85 1.84
CA SER A 290 2.96 8.46 0.59
C SER A 290 3.54 9.83 0.34
N LEU A 291 3.64 10.66 1.39
CA LEU A 291 4.34 11.94 1.33
C LEU A 291 5.80 11.75 0.96
N ALA A 292 6.52 10.87 1.65
CA ALA A 292 7.92 10.64 1.38
C ALA A 292 8.15 10.18 -0.06
N VAL A 293 7.40 9.16 -0.52
CA VAL A 293 7.52 8.60 -1.87
C VAL A 293 7.18 9.65 -2.91
N ALA A 294 6.08 10.39 -2.73
CA ALA A 294 5.63 11.35 -3.73
C ALA A 294 6.48 12.63 -3.80
N LEU A 295 7.16 13.00 -2.71
CA LEU A 295 7.91 14.27 -2.62
C LEU A 295 9.43 14.09 -2.80
N LEU A 296 10.00 12.99 -2.32
CA LEU A 296 11.45 12.83 -2.21
C LEU A 296 12.05 11.93 -3.30
N LEU A 297 11.23 11.16 -4.02
CA LEU A 297 11.69 10.31 -5.12
C LEU A 297 11.46 10.96 -6.47
N ASP A 298 12.28 10.55 -7.44
CA ASP A 298 11.91 10.70 -8.84
C ASP A 298 10.67 9.83 -9.12
N ALA A 299 9.68 10.39 -9.79
CA ALA A 299 8.46 9.70 -10.15
C ALA A 299 8.70 8.40 -10.95
N SER A 300 9.79 8.33 -11.72
CA SER A 300 10.21 7.13 -12.47
C SER A 300 10.76 5.99 -11.58
N GLN A 301 11.11 6.28 -10.33
CA GLN A 301 11.56 5.29 -9.35
C GLN A 301 10.40 4.59 -8.62
N VAL A 302 9.17 4.94 -8.96
CA VAL A 302 7.95 4.43 -8.30
C VAL A 302 7.08 3.70 -9.32
N ALA A 303 6.70 2.46 -9.02
CA ALA A 303 5.90 1.63 -9.92
C ALA A 303 4.57 1.21 -9.33
N TRP A 304 3.51 1.30 -10.13
CA TRP A 304 2.28 0.57 -9.88
C TRP A 304 2.43 -0.86 -10.38
N LEU A 305 2.10 -1.84 -9.53
CA LEU A 305 2.11 -3.26 -9.85
C LEU A 305 0.72 -3.69 -10.34
N ASP A 306 0.27 -3.11 -11.44
CA ASP A 306 -1.00 -3.44 -12.11
C ASP A 306 -1.09 -4.91 -12.55
N ASP A 307 0.07 -5.57 -12.73
CA ASP A 307 0.22 -6.98 -13.07
C ASP A 307 0.24 -7.95 -11.86
N SER A 308 0.37 -7.43 -10.64
CA SER A 308 0.53 -8.24 -9.44
C SER A 308 -0.76 -8.24 -8.62
N ALA A 309 -1.48 -9.35 -8.65
CA ALA A 309 -2.73 -9.40 -7.91
C ALA A 309 -2.52 -9.47 -6.41
N TYR A 310 -3.35 -8.71 -5.70
CA TYR A 310 -3.28 -8.56 -4.26
C TYR A 310 -4.68 -8.28 -3.73
N THR A 311 -5.03 -8.84 -2.58
CA THR A 311 -6.29 -8.52 -1.91
C THR A 311 -6.08 -8.49 -0.41
N HIS A 312 -6.63 -7.48 0.25
CA HIS A 312 -6.67 -7.39 1.70
C HIS A 312 -7.97 -6.75 2.13
N ASP A 313 -8.71 -7.45 2.99
CA ASP A 313 -10.09 -7.12 3.35
C ASP A 313 -10.98 -6.90 2.11
N LEU A 314 -11.50 -5.69 1.90
CA LEU A 314 -12.43 -5.36 0.81
C LEU A 314 -11.73 -4.75 -0.41
N LEU A 315 -10.40 -4.59 -0.39
CA LEU A 315 -9.65 -3.91 -1.44
C LEU A 315 -8.80 -4.92 -2.21
N SER A 316 -8.81 -4.79 -3.53
CA SER A 316 -8.15 -5.72 -4.44
C SER A 316 -7.48 -5.01 -5.62
N ASN A 317 -6.29 -5.47 -5.99
CA ASN A 317 -5.68 -5.22 -7.29
C ASN A 317 -5.80 -6.52 -8.09
N CYS A 318 -6.51 -6.50 -9.22
CA CYS A 318 -6.67 -7.68 -10.06
C CYS A 318 -6.39 -7.30 -11.52
N PRO A 319 -5.41 -7.93 -12.20
CA PRO A 319 -5.02 -7.57 -13.56
C PRO A 319 -6.13 -7.90 -14.55
N ALA A 320 -6.45 -6.98 -15.46
CA ALA A 320 -7.45 -7.22 -16.51
C ALA A 320 -6.87 -7.87 -17.79
N ASP A 321 -5.54 -8.05 -17.88
CA ASP A 321 -4.89 -8.66 -19.04
C ASP A 321 -5.33 -10.14 -19.18
N PRO A 322 -5.87 -10.56 -20.34
CA PRO A 322 -6.37 -11.92 -20.54
C PRO A 322 -5.32 -13.02 -20.35
N GLU A 323 -4.03 -12.75 -20.62
CA GLU A 323 -2.96 -13.72 -20.41
C GLU A 323 -2.60 -13.88 -18.93
N LEU A 324 -2.61 -12.78 -18.16
CA LEU A 324 -2.45 -12.86 -16.71
C LEU A 324 -3.64 -13.56 -16.06
N GLN A 325 -4.86 -13.30 -16.54
CA GLN A 325 -6.09 -13.89 -16.02
C GLN A 325 -6.12 -15.42 -16.12
N LYS A 326 -5.42 -16.04 -17.08
CA LYS A 326 -5.27 -17.51 -17.14
C LYS A 326 -4.61 -18.13 -15.91
N ARG A 327 -3.94 -17.31 -15.10
CA ARG A 327 -3.23 -17.72 -13.88
C ARG A 327 -3.80 -17.08 -12.62
N CYS A 328 -4.97 -16.45 -12.73
CA CYS A 328 -5.64 -15.71 -11.68
C CYS A 328 -6.97 -16.37 -11.30
N HIS A 329 -7.44 -16.11 -10.08
CA HIS A 329 -8.81 -16.43 -9.66
C HIS A 329 -9.57 -15.22 -9.09
N CYS A 330 -9.07 -14.00 -9.29
CA CYS A 330 -9.73 -12.75 -8.90
C CYS A 330 -10.57 -12.18 -10.05
N ASP A 331 -11.58 -11.38 -9.71
CA ASP A 331 -12.40 -10.66 -10.69
C ASP A 331 -11.83 -9.25 -10.95
N PRO A 332 -11.39 -8.93 -12.20
CA PRO A 332 -10.91 -7.61 -12.55
C PRO A 332 -11.94 -6.49 -12.33
N SER A 333 -13.24 -6.80 -12.39
CA SER A 333 -14.32 -5.82 -12.19
C SER A 333 -14.49 -5.37 -10.74
N GLU A 334 -13.93 -6.14 -9.79
CA GLU A 334 -13.92 -5.80 -8.36
C GLU A 334 -12.66 -5.02 -7.96
N SER A 335 -11.76 -4.74 -8.90
CA SER A 335 -10.48 -4.12 -8.56
C SER A 335 -10.62 -2.66 -8.12
N SER A 336 -9.93 -2.33 -7.03
CA SER A 336 -9.93 -1.00 -6.39
C SER A 336 -9.42 0.13 -7.28
N HIS A 337 -8.78 -0.16 -8.41
CA HIS A 337 -8.42 0.87 -9.38
C HIS A 337 -9.64 1.49 -10.10
N LEU A 338 -10.80 0.81 -10.03
CA LEU A 338 -12.07 1.24 -10.62
C LEU A 338 -12.92 2.10 -9.65
N LEU A 339 -12.53 2.19 -8.38
CA LEU A 339 -13.27 2.99 -7.39
C LEU A 339 -13.16 4.49 -7.67
N PRO A 340 -14.19 5.30 -7.36
CA PRO A 340 -14.15 6.76 -7.57
C PRO A 340 -13.00 7.46 -6.85
N MET A 341 -12.61 6.93 -5.69
CA MET A 341 -11.49 7.42 -4.88
C MET A 341 -10.14 6.83 -5.31
N SER A 342 -10.04 6.13 -6.43
CA SER A 342 -8.78 5.50 -6.82
C SER A 342 -7.73 6.51 -7.27
N CYS A 343 -6.52 6.35 -6.74
CA CYS A 343 -5.33 7.05 -7.19
C CYS A 343 -4.37 6.13 -7.99
N SER A 344 -4.73 4.85 -8.15
CA SER A 344 -3.93 3.88 -8.91
C SER A 344 -3.97 4.21 -10.41
N ALA A 345 -5.17 4.40 -10.96
CA ALA A 345 -5.33 4.85 -12.35
C ALA A 345 -4.72 6.24 -12.58
N ARG A 346 -4.91 7.17 -11.62
CA ARG A 346 -4.30 8.50 -11.66
C ARG A 346 -2.78 8.45 -11.76
N TRP A 347 -2.11 7.44 -11.20
CA TRP A 347 -0.65 7.29 -11.30
C TRP A 347 -0.17 7.23 -12.76
N THR A 348 -0.98 6.65 -13.65
CA THR A 348 -0.62 6.51 -15.07
C THR A 348 -0.86 7.78 -15.89
N THR A 349 -1.77 8.65 -15.45
CA THR A 349 -2.20 9.84 -16.21
C THR A 349 -1.71 11.15 -15.62
N ALA A 350 -1.35 11.18 -14.34
CA ALA A 350 -0.89 12.40 -13.68
C ALA A 350 0.42 12.89 -14.32
N PRO A 351 0.55 14.19 -14.60
CA PRO A 351 1.76 14.74 -15.16
C PRO A 351 2.94 14.47 -14.22
N ARG A 352 4.02 13.96 -14.79
CA ARG A 352 5.31 13.77 -14.12
C ARG A 352 6.00 15.12 -14.16
N SER A 353 6.11 15.80 -13.01
CA SER A 353 6.61 17.17 -12.93
C SER A 353 5.83 18.17 -13.79
N LEU A 354 5.07 19.03 -13.12
CA LEU A 354 4.96 20.42 -13.55
C LEU A 354 5.75 21.20 -12.49
N HIS A 355 6.44 22.27 -12.89
CA HIS A 355 7.00 23.27 -12.00
C HIS A 355 5.87 23.95 -11.20
N ILE A 356 5.22 23.19 -10.33
CA ILE A 356 4.22 23.68 -9.40
C ILE A 356 5.03 24.03 -8.16
N ASP A 357 5.05 25.32 -7.82
CA ASP A 357 5.58 25.71 -6.52
C ASP A 357 4.73 24.96 -5.47
N PRO A 358 5.33 24.20 -4.53
CA PRO A 358 4.58 23.56 -3.46
C PRO A 358 3.68 24.54 -2.68
N LEU A 359 4.00 25.84 -2.71
CA LEU A 359 3.19 26.92 -2.15
C LEU A 359 1.94 27.28 -3.00
N ASP A 360 1.91 26.96 -4.29
CA ASP A 360 0.73 27.17 -5.15
C ASP A 360 -0.39 26.15 -4.87
N LEU A 361 -0.07 25.08 -4.15
CA LEU A 361 -0.99 24.01 -3.73
C LEU A 361 -1.51 24.20 -2.30
N LEU A 362 -1.04 25.25 -1.62
CA LEU A 362 -1.32 25.63 -0.24
C LEU A 362 -2.36 26.74 -0.18
#